data_AF-A0A6B2LPL1-F1
#
_entry.id   AF-A0A6B2LPL1-F1
#
_cell.length_a   1.000
_cell.length_b   1.000
_cell.length_c   1.000
_cell.angle_alpha   90.00
_cell.angle_beta   90.00
_cell.angle_gamma   90.00
#
_symmetry.space_group_name_H-M   'P 1'
#
loop_
_entity.id
_entity.type
_entity.pdbx_description
1 polymer ?
#
loop_
_entity_poly.entity_id
_entity_poly.type
_entity_poly.pdbx_seq_one_letter_code
_entity_poly.pdbx_strand_id
1 'polypeptide(L)'
;MMALQEKKNFNSLLAIYLGVSSIVVSKVKPIWSSKPFLKVQADFESIVSLCSPEGTFKKLQNTMKELQRPVIPYIGIYLQELTFCEEKHPKETESGKLNFYRLHYLSNIVAKLIYYQELSHP
;
A
#
# COMPACT_ATOMS: atom_id res chain seq x y z
N MET A 1 4.35 -8.15 -12.68
CA MET A 1 3.35 -7.44 -11.88
C MET A 1 2.07 -8.26 -11.71
N MET A 2 1.45 -8.78 -12.78
CA MET A 2 0.27 -9.66 -12.67
C MET A 2 0.48 -10.86 -11.72
N ALA A 3 1.61 -11.56 -11.82
CA ALA A 3 1.95 -12.65 -10.89
C ALA A 3 2.03 -12.21 -9.41
N LEU A 4 2.41 -10.96 -9.12
CA LEU A 4 2.42 -10.44 -7.74
C LEU A 4 1.00 -10.13 -7.26
N GLN A 5 0.14 -9.64 -8.15
CA GLN A 5 -1.28 -9.43 -7.86
C GLN A 5 -1.99 -10.76 -7.57
N GLU A 6 -1.71 -11.81 -8.35
CA GLU A 6 -2.21 -13.17 -8.12
C GLU A 6 -1.75 -13.72 -6.76
N LYS A 7 -0.48 -13.50 -6.40
CA LYS A 7 0.08 -13.84 -5.09
C LYS A 7 -0.37 -12.91 -3.96
N LYS A 8 -1.21 -11.90 -4.24
CA LYS A 8 -1.68 -10.89 -3.30
C LYS A 8 -0.53 -10.18 -2.58
N ASN A 9 0.60 -10.01 -3.27
CA ASN A 9 1.78 -9.32 -2.76
C ASN A 9 1.79 -7.87 -3.24
N PHE A 10 1.07 -7.01 -2.52
CA PHE A 10 0.89 -5.62 -2.86
C PHE A 10 2.10 -4.75 -2.54
N ASN A 11 2.90 -5.14 -1.54
CA ASN A 11 4.14 -4.43 -1.20
C ASN A 11 5.14 -4.48 -2.38
N SER A 12 5.43 -5.68 -2.88
CA SER A 12 6.33 -5.85 -4.03
C SER A 12 5.71 -5.34 -5.33
N LEU A 13 4.39 -5.49 -5.52
CA LEU A 13 3.70 -4.94 -6.68
C LEU A 13 3.90 -3.42 -6.76
N LEU A 14 3.67 -2.70 -5.66
CA LEU A 14 3.82 -1.26 -5.62
C LEU A 14 5.29 -0.85 -5.82
N ALA A 15 6.25 -1.57 -5.24
CA ALA A 15 7.67 -1.30 -5.44
C ALA A 15 8.08 -1.38 -6.92
N ILE A 16 7.66 -2.43 -7.63
CA ILE A 16 7.94 -2.57 -9.07
C ILE A 16 7.20 -1.49 -9.86
N TYR A 17 5.93 -1.26 -9.56
CA TYR A 17 5.13 -0.22 -10.22
C TYR A 17 5.79 1.15 -10.08
N LEU A 18 6.19 1.55 -8.88
CA LEU A 18 6.83 2.86 -8.63
C LEU A 18 8.18 2.97 -9.35
N GLY A 19 8.96 1.89 -9.44
CA GLY A 19 10.20 1.88 -10.21
C GLY A 19 9.96 2.08 -11.72
N VAL A 20 8.97 1.37 -12.28
CA VAL A 20 8.61 1.45 -13.69
C VAL A 20 7.95 2.79 -14.05
N SER A 21 7.14 3.33 -13.14
CA SER A 21 6.47 4.63 -13.27
C SER A 21 7.34 5.81 -12.86
N SER A 22 8.60 5.56 -12.48
CA SER A 22 9.54 6.63 -12.15
C SER A 22 9.72 7.59 -13.32
N ILE A 23 10.10 8.83 -13.03
CA ILE A 23 10.26 9.87 -14.06
C ILE A 23 11.33 9.51 -15.10
N VAL A 24 12.31 8.68 -14.71
CA VAL A 24 13.40 8.23 -15.58
C VAL A 24 12.87 7.24 -16.60
N VAL A 25 12.08 6.25 -16.16
CA VAL A 25 11.58 5.17 -17.02
C VAL A 25 10.38 5.63 -17.85
N SER A 26 9.43 6.37 -17.25
CA SER A 26 8.20 6.84 -17.92
C SER A 26 8.45 7.75 -19.13
N LYS A 27 9.62 8.39 -19.22
CA LYS A 27 10.01 9.25 -20.35
C LYS A 27 10.64 8.51 -21.53
N VAL A 28 10.97 7.22 -21.39
CA VAL A 28 11.64 6.43 -22.44
C VAL A 28 10.65 6.01 -23.53
N LYS A 29 10.25 6.95 -24.40
CA LYS A 29 9.25 6.77 -25.46
C LYS A 29 9.39 5.46 -26.26
N PRO A 30 10.60 5.01 -26.67
CA PRO A 30 10.74 3.77 -27.44
C PRO A 30 10.20 2.53 -26.72
N ILE A 31 10.29 2.46 -25.38
CA ILE A 31 9.76 1.34 -24.59
C ILE A 31 8.23 1.38 -24.57
N TRP A 32 7.65 2.54 -24.30
CA TRP A 32 6.20 2.73 -24.17
C TRP A 32 5.44 2.68 -25.50
N SER A 33 6.12 2.92 -26.63
CA SER A 33 5.56 2.72 -27.97
C SER A 33 5.92 1.35 -28.57
N SER A 34 6.61 0.49 -27.82
CA SER A 34 7.06 -0.81 -28.32
C SER A 34 5.90 -1.80 -28.45
N LYS A 35 5.93 -2.65 -29.49
CA LYS A 35 4.95 -3.73 -29.66
C LYS A 35 4.80 -4.65 -28.42
N PRO A 36 5.87 -5.01 -27.69
CA PRO A 36 5.74 -5.78 -26.45
C PRO A 36 4.92 -5.05 -25.37
N PHE A 37 5.15 -3.75 -25.16
CA PHE A 37 4.40 -3.00 -24.16
C PHE A 37 2.92 -2.87 -24.53
N LEU A 38 2.62 -2.58 -25.80
CA LEU A 38 1.22 -2.45 -26.26
C LEU A 38 0.39 -3.72 -26.01
N LYS A 39 1.01 -4.90 -25.95
CA LYS A 39 0.33 -6.16 -25.60
C LYS A 39 -0.10 -6.25 -24.14
N VAL A 40 0.56 -5.52 -23.23
CA VAL A 40 0.32 -5.55 -21.78
C VAL A 40 -0.18 -4.21 -21.24
N GLN A 41 -0.49 -3.26 -22.13
CA GLN A 41 -0.86 -1.89 -21.74
C GLN A 41 -2.12 -1.86 -20.87
N ALA A 42 -3.15 -2.64 -21.21
CA ALA A 42 -4.40 -2.70 -20.44
C ALA A 42 -4.18 -3.23 -19.02
N ASP A 43 -3.36 -4.29 -18.87
CA ASP A 43 -2.98 -4.82 -17.56
C ASP A 43 -2.20 -3.78 -16.75
N PHE A 44 -1.28 -3.06 -17.41
CA PHE A 44 -0.51 -1.99 -16.79
C PHE A 44 -1.41 -0.84 -16.30
N GLU A 45 -2.38 -0.40 -17.10
CA GLU A 45 -3.35 0.65 -16.72
C GLU A 45 -4.23 0.22 -15.54
N SER A 46 -4.62 -1.06 -15.50
CA SER A 46 -5.33 -1.64 -14.34
C SER A 46 -4.49 -1.54 -13.06
N ILE A 47 -3.19 -1.89 -13.15
CA ILE A 47 -2.24 -1.77 -12.03
C ILE A 47 -2.05 -0.31 -11.63
N VAL A 48 -1.89 0.63 -12.58
CA VAL A 48 -1.80 2.07 -12.31
C VAL A 48 -3.01 2.53 -11.49
N SER A 49 -4.21 2.13 -11.90
CA SER A 49 -5.44 2.48 -11.20
C SER A 49 -5.47 1.90 -9.79
N LEU A 50 -5.13 0.62 -9.62
CA LEU A 50 -5.06 -0.06 -8.32
C LEU A 50 -4.06 0.61 -7.37
N CYS A 51 -2.90 1.01 -7.89
CA CYS A 51 -1.77 1.58 -7.16
C CYS A 51 -1.84 3.11 -7.02
N SER A 52 -2.98 3.74 -7.36
CA SER A 52 -3.16 5.19 -7.22
C SER A 52 -2.92 5.63 -5.76
N PRO A 53 -2.14 6.70 -5.52
CA PRO A 53 -1.92 7.23 -4.17
C PRO A 53 -3.13 7.98 -3.59
N GLU A 54 -4.18 8.18 -4.40
CA GLU A 54 -5.40 8.88 -3.99
C GLU A 54 -6.03 8.28 -2.72
N GLY A 55 -6.41 9.16 -1.78
CA GLY A 55 -7.02 8.76 -0.52
C GLY A 55 -6.16 7.79 0.29
N THR A 56 -4.83 7.98 0.27
CA THR A 56 -3.87 7.09 0.93
C THR A 56 -3.97 5.66 0.37
N PHE A 57 -3.92 5.54 -0.96
CA PHE A 57 -4.08 4.26 -1.65
C PHE A 57 -5.44 3.59 -1.38
N LYS A 58 -6.54 4.36 -1.40
CA LYS A 58 -7.89 3.88 -1.04
C LYS A 58 -8.33 2.64 -1.82
N LYS A 59 -8.06 2.62 -3.13
CA LYS A 59 -8.43 1.48 -3.98
C LYS A 59 -7.68 0.21 -3.58
N LEU A 60 -6.37 0.31 -3.38
CA LEU A 60 -5.53 -0.77 -2.88
C LEU A 60 -6.03 -1.28 -1.51
N GLN A 61 -6.33 -0.37 -0.59
CA GLN A 61 -6.86 -0.72 0.73
C GLN A 61 -8.18 -1.50 0.65
N ASN A 62 -9.12 -1.06 -0.19
CA ASN A 62 -10.40 -1.75 -0.38
C ASN A 62 -10.19 -3.15 -0.98
N THR A 63 -9.36 -3.26 -2.02
CA THR A 63 -9.02 -4.56 -2.62
C THR A 63 -8.39 -5.51 -1.58
N MET A 64 -7.46 -5.04 -0.74
CA MET A 64 -6.87 -5.89 0.30
C MET A 64 -7.89 -6.39 1.33
N LYS A 65 -8.91 -5.57 1.67
CA LYS A 65 -9.97 -5.94 2.62
C LYS A 65 -10.93 -7.00 2.07
N GLU A 66 -11.14 -7.03 0.76
CA GLU A 66 -12.05 -7.98 0.10
C GLU A 66 -11.37 -9.33 -0.15
N LEU A 67 -10.04 -9.37 -0.18
CA LEU A 67 -9.27 -10.58 -0.46
C LEU A 67 -9.13 -11.48 0.77
N GLN A 68 -9.31 -12.78 0.57
CA GLN A 68 -8.96 -13.76 1.57
C GLN A 68 -7.44 -13.82 1.77
N ARG A 69 -7.00 -13.90 3.02
CA ARG A 69 -5.60 -14.12 3.40
C ARG A 69 -5.06 -15.45 2.82
N PRO A 70 -3.74 -15.59 2.60
CA PRO A 70 -2.67 -14.65 2.97
C PRO A 70 -2.53 -13.48 1.96
N VAL A 71 -2.18 -12.29 2.46
CA VAL A 71 -2.01 -11.04 1.69
C VAL A 71 -0.78 -10.33 2.25
N ILE A 72 0.14 -9.87 1.39
CA ILE A 72 1.26 -8.99 1.81
C ILE A 72 0.85 -7.54 1.54
N PRO A 73 0.45 -6.78 2.57
CA PRO A 73 -0.05 -5.44 2.35
C PRO A 73 1.10 -4.46 2.09
N TYR A 74 0.80 -3.35 1.41
CA TYR A 74 1.79 -2.27 1.28
C TYR A 74 2.00 -1.58 2.63
N ILE A 75 3.21 -1.73 3.19
CA ILE A 75 3.54 -1.28 4.55
C ILE A 75 3.45 0.24 4.70
N GLY A 76 3.67 1.00 3.62
CA GLY A 76 3.68 2.46 3.65
C GLY A 76 2.36 3.08 4.10
N ILE A 77 1.22 2.42 3.87
CA ILE A 77 -0.09 2.88 4.35
C ILE A 77 -0.11 2.94 5.89
N TYR A 78 0.37 1.89 6.55
CA TYR A 78 0.38 1.81 8.01
C TYR A 78 1.44 2.72 8.62
N LEU A 79 2.60 2.86 7.97
CA LEU A 79 3.62 3.82 8.40
C LEU A 79 3.08 5.27 8.33
N GLN A 80 2.31 5.60 7.29
CA GLN A 80 1.63 6.90 7.21
C GLN A 80 0.60 7.09 8.32
N GLU A 81 -0.21 6.07 8.66
CA GLU A 81 -1.14 6.13 9.81
C GLU A 81 -0.37 6.33 11.14
N LEU A 82 0.78 5.67 11.33
CA LEU A 82 1.62 5.83 12.52
C LEU A 82 2.21 7.24 12.62
N THR A 83 2.77 7.76 11.52
CA THR A 83 3.29 9.14 11.47
C THR A 83 2.20 10.16 11.74
N PHE A 84 1.02 9.99 11.14
CA PHE A 84 -0.13 10.86 11.41
C PHE A 84 -0.53 10.84 12.88
N CYS A 85 -0.54 9.66 13.51
CA CYS A 85 -0.84 9.55 14.93
C CYS A 85 0.19 10.28 15.80
N GLU A 86 1.48 10.20 15.47
CA GLU A 86 2.54 10.90 16.21
C GLU A 86 2.43 12.42 16.09
N GLU A 87 2.11 12.91 14.88
CA GLU A 87 2.00 14.35 14.61
C GLU A 87 0.73 15.00 15.17
N LYS A 88 -0.38 14.25 15.21
CA LYS A 88 -1.72 14.81 15.51
C LYS A 88 -2.23 14.48 16.90
N HIS A 89 -1.76 13.41 17.53
CA HIS A 89 -2.24 12.99 18.83
C HIS A 89 -1.11 13.08 19.87
N PRO A 90 -1.14 14.06 20.80
CA PRO A 90 -0.12 14.19 21.83
C PRO A 90 -0.11 12.99 22.77
N LYS A 91 1.05 12.69 23.37
CA LYS A 91 1.23 11.56 24.30
C LYS A 91 0.44 11.74 25.59
N GLU A 92 0.26 12.98 26.01
CA GLU A 92 -0.51 13.37 27.19
C GLU A 92 -1.67 14.29 26.80
N THR A 93 -2.71 14.27 27.62
CA THR A 93 -3.80 15.22 27.60
C THR A 93 -3.34 16.57 28.16
N GLU A 94 -4.14 17.62 27.98
CA GLU A 94 -3.87 18.95 28.56
C GLU A 94 -3.71 18.92 30.09
N SER A 95 -4.27 17.90 30.76
CA SER A 95 -4.15 17.69 32.20
C SER A 95 -2.88 16.92 32.63
N GLY A 96 -1.96 16.62 31.71
CA GLY A 96 -0.74 15.83 31.97
C GLY A 96 -0.98 14.33 32.16
N LYS A 97 -2.20 13.84 31.89
CA LYS A 97 -2.52 12.39 31.94
C LYS A 97 -2.24 11.73 30.60
N LEU A 98 -1.90 10.45 30.61
CA LEU A 98 -1.70 9.64 29.40
C LEU A 98 -2.91 9.70 28.45
N ASN A 99 -2.65 9.91 27.15
CA ASN A 99 -3.68 9.96 26.13
C ASN A 99 -4.08 8.55 25.66
N PHE A 100 -5.14 7.99 26.24
CA PHE A 100 -5.65 6.67 25.86
C PHE A 100 -6.20 6.60 24.44
N TYR A 101 -6.72 7.70 23.89
CA TYR A 101 -7.18 7.73 22.50
C TYR A 101 -6.02 7.48 21.53
N ARG A 102 -4.86 8.13 21.77
CA ARG A 102 -3.62 7.87 21.02
C ARG A 102 -3.21 6.40 21.11
N LEU A 103 -3.21 5.82 22.32
CA LEU A 103 -2.83 4.42 22.52
C LEU A 103 -3.76 3.45 21.79
N HIS A 104 -5.07 3.68 21.86
CA HIS A 104 -6.05 2.87 21.15
C HIS A 104 -5.87 2.97 19.63
N TYR A 105 -5.63 4.18 19.12
CA TYR A 105 -5.35 4.40 17.71
C TYR A 105 -4.11 3.62 17.23
N LEU A 106 -2.99 3.71 17.96
CA LEU A 106 -1.78 2.93 17.67
C LEU A 106 -2.02 1.42 17.74
N SER A 107 -2.74 0.95 18.76
CA SER A 107 -3.10 -0.46 18.92
C SER A 107 -3.87 -0.97 17.71
N ASN A 108 -4.81 -0.18 17.18
CA ASN A 108 -5.59 -0.57 16.00
C ASN A 108 -4.72 -0.71 14.76
N ILE A 109 -3.72 0.16 14.57
CA ILE A 109 -2.78 0.04 13.43
C ILE A 109 -1.95 -1.24 13.56
N VAL A 110 -1.38 -1.49 14.74
CA VAL A 110 -0.55 -2.68 14.99
C VAL A 110 -1.37 -3.97 14.84
N ALA A 111 -2.60 -3.99 15.34
CA ALA A 111 -3.50 -5.14 15.20
C ALA A 111 -3.80 -5.45 13.71
N LYS A 112 -4.04 -4.42 12.88
CA LYS A 112 -4.20 -4.62 11.43
C LYS A 112 -2.94 -5.23 10.80
N LEU A 113 -1.73 -4.82 11.22
CA LEU A 113 -0.49 -5.38 10.70
C LEU A 113 -0.30 -6.84 11.11
N ILE A 114 -0.53 -7.17 12.38
CA ILE A 114 -0.47 -8.54 12.90
C ILE A 114 -1.45 -9.45 12.16
N TYR A 115 -2.66 -8.96 11.87
CA TYR A 115 -3.65 -9.70 11.08
C TYR A 115 -3.11 -10.22 9.73
N TYR A 116 -2.20 -9.51 9.07
CA TYR A 116 -1.59 -9.98 7.82
C TYR A 116 -0.40 -10.94 8.02
N GLN A 117 0.13 -11.07 9.24
CA GLN A 117 1.30 -11.90 9.57
C GLN A 117 0.94 -13.29 10.08
N GLU A 118 -0.30 -13.51 10.52
CA GLU A 118 -0.74 -14.78 11.15
C GLU A 118 -0.72 -16.00 10.20
N LEU A 119 -0.77 -15.79 8.88
CA LEU A 119 -0.82 -16.88 7.89
C LEU A 119 0.41 -16.83 7.00
N SER A 120 1.13 -17.95 6.91
CA SER A 120 2.27 -18.09 6.00
C SER A 120 1.83 -18.10 4.54
N HIS A 121 2.65 -17.51 3.67
CA HIS A 121 2.47 -17.61 2.23
C HIS A 121 3.00 -18.96 1.70
N PRO A 122 2.29 -19.59 0.75
CA PRO A 122 2.76 -20.80 0.06
C PRO A 122 3.88 -20.50 -0.95
#